data_AF-A0A2U1CMX2-F1
#
_entry.id   AF-A0A2U1CMX2-F1
#
_cell.length_a   1.000
_cell.length_b   1.000
_cell.length_c   1.000
_cell.angle_alpha   90.00
_cell.angle_beta   90.00
_cell.angle_gamma   90.00
#
_symmetry.space_group_name_H-M   'P 1'
#
loop_
_entity.id
_entity.type
_entity.pdbx_description
1 polymer ?
#
loop_
_entity_poly.entity_id
_entity_poly.type
_entity_poly.pdbx_seq_one_letter_code
_entity_poly.pdbx_strand_id
1 'polypeptide(L)'
;MDPDYLQDEVGELEAAYHDGLITKDELLSAGGEEFGHLVMEAPVLALRVADRFGGQRGRIPTCLNGGRNNLFIKGLDEADAQKIIDIYRGSDIVVPIFSGLRAALRRQMIINLYKSEMTVQCIAELVNVSERRVYQVLRRAVRDSERRLYQARQGKRSTPTSKSAQRGRVRHDPIFGELSWRKA
;
A
#
# COMPACT_ATOMS: atom_id res chain seq x y z
N MET A 1 -9.01 14.80 20.69
CA MET A 1 -8.87 13.85 19.57
C MET A 1 -9.55 14.54 18.40
N ASP A 2 -8.77 15.08 17.47
CA ASP A 2 -9.34 15.74 16.29
C ASP A 2 -9.77 14.68 15.26
N PRO A 3 -11.02 14.70 14.80
CA PRO A 3 -11.55 13.71 13.86
C PRO A 3 -11.25 14.01 12.36
N ASP A 4 -10.46 15.04 12.04
CA ASP A 4 -10.28 15.52 10.66
C ASP A 4 -9.16 14.83 9.84
N TYR A 5 -8.68 13.65 10.25
CA TYR A 5 -7.61 12.91 9.55
C TYR A 5 -8.06 12.04 8.37
N LEU A 6 -9.31 12.20 7.91
CA LEU A 6 -9.92 11.36 6.86
C LEU A 6 -10.28 12.13 5.58
N GLN A 7 -9.61 13.25 5.28
CA GLN A 7 -9.50 13.68 3.87
C GLN A 7 -8.43 12.82 3.19
N ASP A 8 -8.71 11.51 3.14
CA ASP A 8 -8.05 10.57 2.26
C ASP A 8 -8.39 11.00 0.83
N GLU A 9 -7.37 11.42 0.10
CA GLU A 9 -7.47 11.75 -1.32
C GLU A 9 -8.13 10.58 -2.07
N VAL A 10 -9.37 10.80 -2.49
CA VAL A 10 -10.11 9.87 -3.35
C VAL A 10 -9.27 9.68 -4.61
N GLY A 11 -8.85 8.45 -4.90
CA GLY A 11 -8.02 8.14 -6.06
C GLY A 11 -6.52 7.96 -5.80
N GLU A 12 -6.01 8.17 -4.58
CA GLU A 12 -4.59 7.89 -4.23
C GLU A 12 -4.21 6.43 -4.55
N LEU A 13 -5.08 5.48 -4.16
CA LEU A 13 -4.83 4.06 -4.40
C LEU A 13 -4.98 3.68 -5.87
N GLU A 14 -5.92 4.30 -6.58
CA GLU A 14 -6.13 4.10 -8.01
C GLU A 14 -4.92 4.57 -8.83
N ALA A 15 -4.42 5.77 -8.54
CA ALA A 15 -3.20 6.29 -9.15
C ALA A 15 -1.99 5.38 -8.86
N ALA A 16 -1.80 4.97 -7.60
CA ALA A 16 -0.72 4.07 -7.23
C ALA A 16 -0.80 2.69 -7.90
N TYR A 17 -2.01 2.18 -8.18
CA TYR A 17 -2.20 0.95 -8.94
C TYR A 17 -1.81 1.13 -10.42
N HIS A 18 -2.21 2.24 -11.04
CA HIS A 18 -1.83 2.56 -12.41
C HIS A 18 -0.32 2.78 -12.59
N ASP A 19 0.33 3.38 -11.60
CA ASP A 19 1.78 3.59 -11.57
C ASP A 19 2.57 2.31 -11.22
N GLY A 20 1.88 1.19 -10.96
CA GLY A 20 2.51 -0.09 -10.60
C GLY A 20 3.14 -0.10 -9.21
N LEU A 21 2.81 0.86 -8.35
CA LEU A 21 3.25 0.93 -6.95
C LEU A 21 2.47 -0.03 -6.05
N ILE A 22 1.24 -0.40 -6.46
CA ILE A 22 0.44 -1.46 -5.86
C ILE A 22 0.19 -2.52 -6.92
N THR A 23 0.44 -3.76 -6.55
CA THR A 23 0.16 -4.94 -7.40
C THR A 23 -1.24 -5.49 -7.15
N LYS A 24 -1.77 -6.23 -8.12
CA LYS A 24 -3.05 -6.95 -7.96
C LYS A 24 -3.00 -7.92 -6.78
N ASP A 25 -1.87 -8.59 -6.57
CA ASP A 25 -1.69 -9.54 -5.47
C ASP A 25 -1.76 -8.87 -4.10
N GLU A 26 -1.20 -7.66 -3.97
CA GLU A 26 -1.33 -6.86 -2.75
C GLU A 26 -2.78 -6.43 -2.49
N LEU A 27 -3.53 -6.08 -3.54
CA LEU A 27 -4.96 -5.80 -3.42
C LEU A 27 -5.76 -7.03 -2.99
N LEU A 28 -5.47 -8.20 -3.56
CA LEU A 28 -6.14 -9.45 -3.19
C LEU A 28 -5.85 -9.82 -1.74
N SER A 29 -4.57 -9.72 -1.34
CA SER A 29 -4.17 -9.99 0.04
C SER A 29 -4.81 -9.03 1.04
N ALA A 30 -5.04 -7.77 0.66
CA ALA A 30 -5.68 -6.78 1.50
C ALA A 30 -7.22 -6.85 1.48
N GLY A 31 -7.79 -7.33 0.37
CA GLY A 31 -9.23 -7.36 0.14
C GLY A 31 -9.95 -8.47 0.90
N GLY A 32 -9.27 -9.58 1.16
CA GLY A 32 -9.89 -10.77 1.73
C GLY A 32 -10.72 -11.55 0.71
N GLU A 33 -11.25 -12.69 1.13
CA GLU A 33 -11.92 -13.65 0.25
C GLU A 33 -13.20 -13.07 -0.38
N GLU A 34 -14.06 -12.46 0.44
CA GLU A 34 -15.36 -11.93 0.00
C GLU A 34 -15.22 -10.79 -1.01
N PHE A 35 -14.32 -9.84 -0.78
CA PHE A 35 -14.09 -8.70 -1.68
C PHE A 35 -13.13 -9.05 -2.84
N GLY A 36 -12.39 -10.14 -2.71
CA GLY A 36 -11.37 -10.58 -3.66
C GLY A 36 -11.92 -10.83 -5.07
N HIS A 37 -13.18 -11.24 -5.20
CA HIS A 37 -13.84 -11.40 -6.50
C HIS A 37 -13.88 -10.09 -7.29
N LEU A 38 -14.18 -8.96 -6.62
CA LEU A 38 -14.18 -7.64 -7.27
C LEU A 38 -12.77 -7.22 -7.68
N VAL A 39 -11.77 -7.52 -6.84
CA VAL A 39 -10.36 -7.25 -7.16
C VAL A 39 -9.89 -8.08 -8.36
N MET A 40 -10.39 -9.32 -8.49
CA MET A 40 -10.05 -10.20 -9.60
C MET A 40 -10.64 -9.71 -10.93
N GLU A 41 -11.92 -9.37 -10.94
CA GLU A 41 -12.68 -8.99 -12.14
C GLU A 41 -12.45 -7.52 -12.55
N ALA A 42 -12.41 -6.62 -11.56
CA ALA A 42 -12.39 -5.18 -11.79
C ALA A 42 -11.57 -4.44 -10.70
N PRO A 43 -10.23 -4.54 -10.71
CA PRO A 43 -9.37 -4.00 -9.64
C PRO A 43 -9.52 -2.48 -9.45
N VAL A 44 -9.66 -1.72 -10.53
CA VAL A 44 -9.87 -0.25 -10.47
C VAL A 44 -11.22 0.08 -9.85
N LEU A 45 -12.27 -0.69 -10.15
CA LEU A 45 -13.57 -0.53 -9.48
C LEU A 45 -13.47 -0.91 -8.00
N ALA A 46 -12.75 -1.98 -7.67
CA ALA A 46 -12.53 -2.39 -6.29
C ALA A 46 -11.87 -1.28 -5.46
N LEU A 47 -10.89 -0.57 -6.02
CA LEU A 47 -10.25 0.59 -5.40
C LEU A 47 -11.22 1.74 -5.18
N ARG A 48 -12.00 2.13 -6.20
CA ARG A 48 -13.01 3.19 -6.09
C ARG A 48 -14.08 2.85 -5.04
N VAL A 49 -14.51 1.60 -4.98
CA VAL A 49 -15.45 1.09 -3.97
C VAL A 49 -14.84 1.14 -2.57
N ALA A 50 -13.60 0.71 -2.41
CA ALA A 50 -12.91 0.74 -1.12
C ALA A 50 -12.66 2.17 -0.62
N ASP A 51 -12.35 3.09 -1.52
CA ASP A 51 -12.17 4.52 -1.19
C ASP A 51 -13.47 5.16 -0.73
N ARG A 52 -14.59 4.83 -1.38
CA ARG A 52 -15.88 5.46 -1.09
C ARG A 52 -16.66 4.79 0.06
N PHE A 53 -16.52 3.48 0.21
CA PHE A 53 -17.34 2.68 1.14
C PHE A 53 -16.51 1.83 2.11
N GLY A 54 -15.21 2.08 2.24
CA GLY A 54 -14.33 1.34 3.14
C GLY A 54 -14.90 1.20 4.56
N GLY A 55 -14.93 -0.03 5.06
CA GLY A 55 -15.45 -0.37 6.40
C GLY A 55 -16.97 -0.55 6.45
N GLN A 56 -17.67 -0.34 5.35
CA GLN A 56 -19.11 -0.54 5.29
C GLN A 56 -19.45 -1.98 4.90
N ARG A 57 -20.59 -2.44 5.42
CA ARG A 57 -21.20 -3.72 5.05
C ARG A 57 -22.56 -3.44 4.45
N GLY A 58 -22.92 -4.17 3.40
CA GLY A 58 -24.27 -4.13 2.90
C GLY A 58 -24.58 -5.27 1.94
N ARG A 59 -25.87 -5.48 1.74
CA ARG A 59 -26.37 -6.48 0.80
C ARG A 59 -26.45 -5.91 -0.59
N ILE A 60 -25.92 -6.62 -1.59
CA ILE A 60 -26.04 -6.24 -2.99
C ILE A 60 -27.40 -6.70 -3.52
N PRO A 61 -28.22 -5.80 -4.11
CA PRO A 61 -29.51 -6.18 -4.65
C PRO A 61 -29.35 -7.04 -5.90
N THR A 62 -30.38 -7.79 -6.25
CA THR A 62 -30.38 -8.66 -7.44
C THR A 62 -30.53 -7.90 -8.74
N CYS A 63 -31.02 -6.66 -8.69
CA CYS A 63 -31.20 -5.80 -9.86
C CYS A 63 -31.07 -4.33 -9.48
N LEU A 64 -30.67 -3.52 -10.46
CA LEU A 64 -30.42 -2.09 -10.28
C LEU A 64 -31.69 -1.32 -9.87
N ASN A 65 -32.83 -1.62 -10.52
CA ASN A 65 -34.11 -0.95 -10.27
C ASN A 65 -34.69 -1.20 -8.87
N GLY A 66 -34.53 -2.42 -8.33
CA GLY A 66 -34.94 -2.75 -6.96
C GLY A 66 -33.98 -2.22 -5.89
N GLY A 67 -32.81 -1.74 -6.32
CA GLY A 67 -31.71 -1.30 -5.48
C GLY A 67 -31.54 0.20 -5.33
N ARG A 68 -32.45 1.04 -5.84
CA ARG A 68 -32.28 2.51 -5.83
C ARG A 68 -32.02 3.13 -4.46
N ASN A 69 -32.39 2.45 -3.37
CA ASN A 69 -32.10 2.88 -2.00
C ASN A 69 -30.83 2.27 -1.39
N ASN A 70 -30.13 1.40 -2.11
CA ASN A 70 -28.91 0.77 -1.66
C ASN A 70 -27.74 1.77 -1.64
N LEU A 71 -26.95 1.71 -0.58
CA LEU A 71 -25.82 2.62 -0.34
C LEU A 71 -24.77 2.55 -1.46
N PHE A 72 -24.44 1.33 -1.91
CA PHE A 72 -23.45 1.12 -2.97
C PHE A 72 -23.93 1.65 -4.32
N ILE A 73 -25.23 1.55 -4.60
CA ILE A 73 -25.81 2.02 -5.86
C ILE A 73 -25.92 3.56 -5.88
N LYS A 74 -26.30 4.18 -4.76
CA LYS A 74 -26.41 5.65 -4.69
C LYS A 74 -25.07 6.37 -4.82
N GLY A 75 -24.00 5.75 -4.37
CA GLY A 75 -22.67 6.35 -4.41
C GLY A 75 -21.82 5.89 -5.59
N LEU A 76 -22.37 5.23 -6.62
CA LEU A 76 -21.61 4.82 -7.80
C LEU A 76 -22.34 5.23 -9.07
N ASP A 77 -21.59 5.31 -10.16
CA ASP A 77 -22.16 5.47 -11.49
C ASP A 77 -22.93 4.19 -11.87
N GLU A 78 -23.94 4.34 -12.73
CA GLU A 78 -24.84 3.24 -13.10
C GLU A 78 -24.10 2.02 -13.65
N ALA A 79 -23.07 2.24 -14.47
CA ALA A 79 -22.25 1.17 -15.04
C ALA A 79 -21.42 0.42 -13.99
N ASP A 80 -20.90 1.13 -12.99
CA ASP A 80 -20.12 0.53 -11.90
C ASP A 80 -21.03 -0.22 -10.92
N ALA A 81 -22.18 0.35 -10.61
CA ALA A 81 -23.22 -0.30 -9.82
C ALA A 81 -23.69 -1.60 -10.47
N GLN A 82 -23.92 -1.60 -11.79
CA GLN A 82 -24.32 -2.79 -12.53
C GLN A 82 -23.25 -3.89 -12.45
N LYS A 83 -21.95 -3.55 -12.61
CA LYS A 83 -20.86 -4.53 -12.46
C LYS A 83 -20.81 -5.17 -11.08
N ILE A 84 -21.03 -4.39 -10.01
CA ILE A 84 -21.07 -4.93 -8.64
C ILE A 84 -22.25 -5.88 -8.47
N ILE A 85 -23.42 -5.53 -9.02
CA ILE A 85 -24.60 -6.40 -9.02
C ILE A 85 -24.31 -7.70 -9.77
N ASP A 86 -23.66 -7.64 -10.92
CA ASP A 86 -23.35 -8.83 -11.72
C ASP A 86 -22.43 -9.80 -10.96
N ILE A 87 -21.48 -9.29 -10.17
CA ILE A 87 -20.54 -10.09 -9.37
C ILE A 87 -21.20 -10.63 -8.10
N TYR A 88 -21.97 -9.82 -7.36
CA TYR A 88 -22.42 -10.13 -5.99
C TYR A 88 -23.93 -10.20 -5.81
N ARG A 89 -24.73 -10.32 -6.88
CA ARG A 89 -26.21 -10.35 -6.84
C ARG A 89 -26.77 -11.14 -5.63
N GLY A 90 -27.46 -10.44 -4.74
CA GLY A 90 -28.15 -11.03 -3.59
C GLY A 90 -27.25 -11.38 -2.39
N SER A 91 -25.93 -11.19 -2.50
CA SER A 91 -24.93 -11.50 -1.47
C SER A 91 -24.66 -10.30 -0.56
N ASP A 92 -24.19 -10.58 0.65
CA ASP A 92 -23.61 -9.56 1.52
C ASP A 92 -22.15 -9.35 1.14
N ILE A 93 -21.72 -8.08 1.13
CA ILE A 93 -20.31 -7.73 0.97
C ILE A 93 -19.85 -6.87 2.15
N VAL A 94 -18.61 -7.10 2.58
CA VAL A 94 -17.87 -6.22 3.48
C VAL A 94 -16.78 -5.53 2.68
N VAL A 95 -16.81 -4.21 2.63
CA VAL A 95 -15.80 -3.44 1.91
C VAL A 95 -14.60 -3.20 2.82
N PRO A 96 -13.39 -3.65 2.43
CA PRO A 96 -12.20 -3.50 3.26
C PRO A 96 -11.75 -2.03 3.34
N ILE A 97 -11.10 -1.68 4.45
CA ILE A 97 -10.35 -0.43 4.55
C ILE A 97 -8.89 -0.72 4.20
N PHE A 98 -8.41 -0.19 3.08
CA PHE A 98 -7.02 -0.36 2.65
C PHE A 98 -6.01 0.53 3.41
N SER A 99 -6.21 0.70 4.72
CA SER A 99 -5.36 1.52 5.59
C SER A 99 -3.90 1.06 5.61
N GLY A 100 -3.68 -0.26 5.54
CA GLY A 100 -2.34 -0.85 5.45
C GLY A 100 -1.61 -0.48 4.16
N LEU A 101 -2.30 -0.51 3.02
CA LEU A 101 -1.75 -0.12 1.72
C LEU A 101 -1.48 1.38 1.65
N ARG A 102 -2.44 2.22 2.08
CA ARG A 102 -2.25 3.68 2.18
C ARG A 102 -1.05 4.03 3.07
N ALA A 103 -0.93 3.38 4.23
CA ALA A 103 0.22 3.57 5.11
C ALA A 103 1.55 3.08 4.50
N ALA A 104 1.52 2.06 3.64
CA ALA A 104 2.71 1.61 2.89
C ALA A 104 3.11 2.64 1.83
N LEU A 105 2.16 3.14 1.03
CA LEU A 105 2.40 4.18 0.03
C LEU A 105 2.96 5.45 0.65
N ARG A 106 2.33 5.99 1.70
CA ARG A 106 2.83 7.19 2.39
C ARG A 106 4.25 7.01 2.93
N ARG A 107 4.57 5.82 3.46
CA ARG A 107 5.95 5.51 3.89
C ARG A 107 6.92 5.52 2.72
N GLN A 108 6.55 4.91 1.60
CA GLN A 108 7.37 4.87 0.39
C GLN A 108 7.59 6.28 -0.17
N MET A 109 6.53 7.10 -0.22
CA MET A 109 6.59 8.50 -0.63
C MET A 109 7.56 9.30 0.24
N ILE A 110 7.44 9.22 1.57
CA ILE A 110 8.37 9.88 2.51
C ILE A 110 9.82 9.46 2.25
N ILE A 111 10.07 8.16 2.05
CA ILE A 111 11.42 7.64 1.79
C ILE A 111 11.96 8.16 0.45
N ASN A 112 11.13 8.18 -0.59
CA ASN A 112 11.52 8.65 -1.92
C ASN A 112 11.83 10.16 -1.91
N LEU A 113 10.98 10.98 -1.27
CA LEU A 113 11.22 12.43 -1.14
C LEU A 113 12.51 12.73 -0.38
N TYR A 114 12.78 11.97 0.69
CA TYR A 114 14.03 12.11 1.43
C TYR A 114 15.27 11.72 0.59
N LYS A 115 15.15 10.68 -0.24
CA LYS A 115 16.23 10.31 -1.19
C LYS A 115 16.45 11.36 -2.27
N SER A 116 15.44 12.14 -2.61
CA SER A 116 15.54 13.31 -3.49
C SER A 116 16.08 14.55 -2.77
N GLU A 117 16.72 14.37 -1.61
CA GLU A 117 17.36 15.44 -0.82
C GLU A 117 16.40 16.51 -0.26
N MET A 118 15.09 16.23 -0.18
CA MET A 118 14.16 17.13 0.49
C MET A 118 14.36 17.14 2.01
N THR A 119 14.21 18.33 2.62
CA THR A 119 14.30 18.48 4.07
C THR A 119 13.10 17.83 4.77
N VAL A 120 13.30 17.41 6.02
CA VAL A 120 12.23 16.77 6.82
C VAL A 120 11.03 17.70 6.99
N GLN A 121 11.26 18.99 7.14
CA GLN A 121 10.19 19.98 7.24
C GLN A 121 9.36 20.06 5.95
N CYS A 122 10.00 20.16 4.78
CA CYS A 122 9.28 20.21 3.51
C CYS A 122 8.48 18.91 3.24
N ILE A 123 9.02 17.75 3.63
CA ILE A 123 8.32 16.47 3.53
C ILE A 123 7.10 16.44 4.46
N ALA A 124 7.26 16.90 5.70
CA ALA A 124 6.19 16.97 6.68
C ALA A 124 5.02 17.82 6.18
N GLU A 125 5.33 18.98 5.58
CA GLU A 125 4.34 19.87 4.96
C GLU A 125 3.67 19.22 3.74
N LEU A 126 4.46 18.66 2.81
CA LEU A 126 3.94 18.07 1.56
C LEU A 126 3.06 16.85 1.80
N VAL A 127 3.45 15.99 2.76
CA VAL A 127 2.73 14.75 3.08
C VAL A 127 1.68 14.97 4.18
N ASN A 128 1.56 16.20 4.68
CA ASN A 128 0.65 16.59 5.77
C ASN A 128 0.78 15.68 7.02
N VAL A 129 2.01 15.52 7.51
CA VAL A 129 2.33 14.74 8.71
C VAL A 129 3.34 15.49 9.59
N SER A 130 3.35 15.20 10.89
CA SER A 130 4.38 15.80 11.77
C SER A 130 5.81 15.37 11.38
N GLU A 131 6.80 16.24 11.58
CA GLU A 131 8.22 15.89 11.41
C GLU A 131 8.62 14.67 12.24
N ARG A 132 8.08 14.56 13.47
CA ARG A 132 8.28 13.38 14.33
C ARG A 132 7.88 12.10 13.61
N ARG A 133 6.79 12.13 12.84
CA ARG A 133 6.34 10.98 12.04
C ARG A 133 7.29 10.69 10.89
N VAL A 134 7.76 11.71 10.18
CA VAL A 134 8.78 11.57 9.12
C VAL A 134 10.03 10.87 9.67
N TYR A 135 10.60 11.37 10.78
CA TYR A 135 11.75 10.75 11.43
C TYR A 135 11.49 9.31 11.88
N GLN A 136 10.27 8.96 12.30
CA GLN A 136 9.92 7.58 12.65
C GLN A 136 9.94 6.67 11.42
N VAL A 137 9.41 7.13 10.29
CA VAL A 137 9.42 6.38 9.02
C VAL A 137 10.87 6.15 8.58
N LEU A 138 11.69 7.19 8.52
CA LEU A 138 13.09 7.11 8.10
C LEU A 138 13.89 6.18 9.01
N ARG A 139 13.75 6.31 10.34
CA ARG A 139 14.42 5.41 11.31
C ARG A 139 13.98 3.95 11.20
N ARG A 140 12.74 3.70 10.80
CA ARG A 140 12.26 2.33 10.56
C ARG A 140 12.86 1.76 9.27
N ALA A 141 12.90 2.56 8.21
CA ALA A 141 13.50 2.17 6.93
C ALA A 141 14.98 1.78 7.06
N VAL A 142 15.77 2.54 7.84
CA VAL A 142 17.18 2.22 8.14
C VAL A 142 17.30 0.90 8.90
N ARG A 143 16.48 0.68 9.94
CA ARG A 143 16.51 -0.59 10.69
C ARG A 143 16.11 -1.79 9.84
N ASP A 144 15.13 -1.62 8.96
CA ASP A 144 14.67 -2.67 8.06
C ASP A 144 15.74 -3.02 7.00
N SER A 145 16.49 -2.02 6.51
CA SER A 145 17.62 -2.27 5.58
C SER A 145 18.79 -2.96 6.28
N GLU A 146 19.14 -2.55 7.50
CA GLU A 146 20.16 -3.21 8.33
C GLU A 146 19.80 -4.67 8.64
N ARG A 147 18.54 -4.93 8.99
CA ARG A 147 18.06 -6.29 9.26
C ARG A 147 18.12 -7.19 8.02
N ARG A 148 17.75 -6.66 6.85
CA ARG A 148 17.88 -7.39 5.57
C ARG A 148 19.34 -7.71 5.25
N LEU A 149 20.25 -6.76 5.44
CA LEU A 149 21.68 -6.98 5.27
C LEU A 149 22.23 -8.03 6.23
N TYR A 150 21.79 -8.02 7.49
CA TYR A 150 22.16 -9.02 8.48
C TYR A 150 21.65 -10.43 8.08
N GLN A 151 20.38 -10.55 7.68
CA GLN A 151 19.79 -11.81 7.22
C GLN A 151 20.47 -12.34 5.94
N ALA A 152 20.78 -11.48 4.97
CA ALA A 152 21.51 -11.85 3.76
C ALA A 152 22.95 -12.34 4.07
N ARG A 153 23.58 -11.82 5.13
CA ARG A 153 24.89 -12.30 5.60
C ARG A 153 24.79 -13.65 6.31
N GLN A 154 23.71 -13.91 7.06
CA GLN A 154 23.49 -15.19 7.76
C GLN A 154 22.98 -16.30 6.82
N GLY A 155 22.16 -15.99 5.82
CA GLY A 155 21.69 -16.94 4.81
C GLY A 155 22.80 -17.52 3.92
N LYS A 156 24.01 -16.94 3.95
CA LYS A 156 25.22 -17.48 3.32
C LYS A 156 25.99 -18.48 4.19
N ARG A 157 25.50 -18.84 5.40
CA ARG A 157 26.22 -19.72 6.35
C ARG A 157 25.77 -21.19 6.41
N SER A 158 24.91 -21.67 5.51
CA SER A 158 24.54 -23.09 5.51
C SER A 158 24.43 -23.70 4.12
N THR A 159 25.58 -24.13 3.59
CA THR A 159 25.80 -25.48 3.04
C THR A 159 27.32 -25.76 3.02
N PRO A 160 27.86 -26.62 3.90
CA PRO A 160 29.16 -27.21 3.69
C PRO A 160 28.98 -28.40 2.73
N THR A 161 28.99 -28.14 1.42
CA THR A 161 29.16 -29.19 0.41
C THR A 161 30.46 -28.92 -0.34
N SER A 162 31.44 -29.74 0.02
CA SER A 162 32.67 -30.13 -0.71
C SER A 162 33.19 -29.27 -1.88
N LYS A 163 34.43 -28.83 -1.69
CA LYS A 163 35.56 -28.77 -2.64
C LYS A 163 35.61 -27.70 -3.75
N SER A 164 36.81 -27.10 -3.81
CA SER A 164 37.53 -26.45 -4.92
C SER A 164 37.10 -25.07 -5.44
N ALA A 165 37.94 -24.09 -5.07
CA ALA A 165 38.65 -23.14 -5.95
C ALA A 165 37.85 -22.24 -6.91
N GLN A 166 37.84 -20.92 -6.64
CA GLN A 166 38.71 -19.92 -7.30
C GLN A 166 38.35 -18.50 -6.81
N ARG A 167 39.38 -17.71 -6.50
CA ARG A 167 39.28 -16.30 -6.09
C ARG A 167 38.84 -15.45 -7.28
N GLY A 168 37.60 -14.98 -7.28
CA GLY A 168 37.16 -13.82 -8.05
C GLY A 168 37.01 -12.60 -7.13
N ARG A 169 37.79 -11.53 -7.37
CA ARG A 169 37.65 -10.24 -6.68
C ARG A 169 36.24 -9.70 -6.90
N VAL A 170 35.44 -9.63 -5.85
CA VAL A 170 34.20 -8.86 -5.85
C VAL A 170 34.58 -7.39 -5.70
N ARG A 171 34.26 -6.59 -6.71
CA ARG A 171 34.35 -5.12 -6.64
C ARG A 171 33.39 -4.63 -5.56
N HIS A 172 33.90 -3.78 -4.68
CA HIS A 172 33.11 -3.04 -3.70
C HIS A 172 32.27 -2.00 -4.47
N ASP A 173 30.95 -2.16 -4.51
CA ASP A 173 30.04 -1.06 -4.84
C ASP A 173 29.68 -0.32 -3.54
N PRO A 174 29.99 0.98 -3.41
CA PRO A 174 29.65 1.75 -2.22
C PRO A 174 28.25 2.37 -2.41
N ILE A 175 27.19 1.60 -2.19
CA ILE A 175 25.81 2.16 -2.20
C ILE A 175 25.44 2.81 -0.85
N PHE A 176 26.25 2.61 0.20
CA PHE A 176 26.05 3.23 1.51
C PHE A 176 27.34 3.83 2.03
N GLY A 177 27.77 4.94 1.42
CA GLY A 177 28.78 5.81 1.99
C GLY A 177 28.25 6.55 3.21
N GLU A 178 28.82 6.23 4.37
CA GLU A 178 28.98 7.07 5.56
C GLU A 178 27.81 7.99 5.97
N LEU A 179 26.82 7.42 6.67
CA LEU A 179 25.97 8.19 7.60
C LEU A 179 26.75 8.48 8.89
N SER A 180 27.60 9.52 8.84
CA SER A 180 28.26 10.12 10.00
C SER A 180 27.22 10.91 10.81
N TRP A 181 26.66 10.29 11.85
CA TRP A 181 25.94 11.03 12.89
C TRP A 181 26.95 11.69 13.84
N ARG A 182 27.43 12.88 13.47
CA ARG A 182 28.06 13.82 14.41
C ARG A 182 27.07 14.92 14.76
N LYS A 183 26.63 14.87 16.02
CA LYS A 183 26.04 15.91 16.87
C LYS A 183 25.84 17.29 16.23
N ALA A 184 24.57 17.72 16.22
CA ALA A 184 24.18 19.10 16.50
C ALA A 184 22.97 19.03 17.43
#